data_AF-A0A128EL94-F1
#
_entry.id   AF-A0A128EL94-F1
#
_cell.length_a   1.000
_cell.length_b   1.000
_cell.length_c   1.000
_cell.angle_alpha   90.00
_cell.angle_beta   90.00
_cell.angle_gamma   90.00
#
_symmetry.space_group_name_H-M   'P 1'
#
loop_
_entity.id
_entity.type
_entity.pdbx_description
1 polymer ?
#
loop_
_entity_poly.entity_id
_entity_poly.type
_entity_poly.pdbx_seq_one_letter_code
_entity_poly.pdbx_strand_id
1 'polypeptide(L)' 'MKIDNIYVCNVCCTRSDEDKNAVFIKAHKGGEEVDICTSCMPSVIHGSGLVVKSNDEVREEISL' A
#
# COMPACT_ATOMS: atom_id res chain seq x y z
N MET A 1 2.76 1.50 -2.98
CA MET A 1 3.77 2.32 -3.64
C MET A 1 4.97 1.45 -3.93
N LYS A 2 5.81 1.84 -4.89
CA LYS A 2 7.03 1.10 -5.22
C LYS A 2 8.27 1.92 -4.89
N ILE A 3 9.20 1.36 -4.11
CA ILE A 3 10.48 1.97 -3.71
C ILE A 3 11.58 0.96 -4.01
N ASP A 4 12.56 1.31 -4.86
CA ASP A 4 13.72 0.45 -5.18
C ASP A 4 13.35 -1.02 -5.48
N ASN A 5 12.29 -1.20 -6.25
CA ASN A 5 11.72 -2.50 -6.63
C ASN A 5 11.00 -3.29 -5.51
N ILE A 6 10.84 -2.70 -4.33
CA ILE A 6 10.03 -3.21 -3.23
C ILE A 6 8.64 -2.58 -3.30
N TYR A 7 7.60 -3.40 -3.23
CA TYR A 7 6.21 -2.95 -3.12
C TYR A 7 5.87 -2.76 -1.64
N VAL A 8 5.27 -1.63 -1.32
CA VAL A 8 4.85 -1.27 0.04
C VAL A 8 3.35 -1.02 0.03
N CYS A 9 2.63 -1.67 0.94
CA CYS A 9 1.18 -1.55 1.04
C CYS A 9 0.78 -0.18 1.59
N ASN A 10 -0.01 0.60 0.84
CA ASN A 10 -0.56 1.88 1.27
C ASN A 10 -1.66 1.77 2.35
N VAL A 11 -1.80 0.62 3.03
CA VAL A 11 -2.72 0.46 4.16
C VAL A 11 -1.95 0.05 5.40
N CYS A 12 -1.26 -1.09 5.33
CA CYS A 12 -0.56 -1.69 6.47
C CYS A 12 0.96 -1.57 6.43
N CYS A 13 1.52 -0.91 5.41
CA CYS A 13 2.96 -0.71 5.23
C CYS A 13 3.80 -2.00 5.08
N THR A 14 3.16 -3.17 4.93
CA THR A 14 3.85 -4.43 4.60
C THR A 14 4.65 -4.28 3.32
N ARG A 15 5.90 -4.75 3.36
CA ARG A 15 6.81 -4.72 2.22
C ARG A 15 6.95 -6.09 1.57
N SER A 16 7.10 -6.11 0.25
CA SER A 16 7.26 -7.36 -0.52
C SER A 16 8.56 -8.11 -0.26
N ASP A 17 9.57 -7.47 0.36
CA ASP A 17 10.82 -8.12 0.76
C ASP A 17 10.74 -8.76 2.16
N GLU A 18 9.76 -8.36 2.97
CA GLU A 18 9.45 -8.96 4.27
C GLU A 18 8.53 -10.18 4.13
N ASP A 19 7.50 -10.09 3.27
CA ASP A 19 6.61 -11.20 2.95
C ASP A 19 6.66 -11.52 1.45
N LYS A 20 7.40 -12.59 1.12
CA LYS A 20 7.58 -13.06 -0.27
C LYS A 20 6.31 -13.64 -0.90
N ASN A 21 5.29 -13.96 -0.10
CA ASN A 21 4.00 -14.46 -0.60
C ASN A 21 2.96 -13.35 -0.73
N ALA A 22 3.27 -12.13 -0.28
CA ALA A 22 2.35 -11.02 -0.38
C ALA A 22 2.08 -10.67 -1.86
N VAL A 23 0.80 -10.67 -2.22
CA VAL A 23 0.33 -10.21 -3.53
C VAL A 23 -0.10 -8.76 -3.40
N PHE A 24 0.32 -7.93 -4.34
CA PHE A 24 -0.03 -6.52 -4.40
C PHE A 24 -0.87 -6.23 -5.63
N ILE A 25 -1.84 -5.33 -5.48
CA ILE A 25 -2.60 -4.75 -6.59
C ILE A 25 -2.29 -3.26 -6.69
N LYS A 26 -2.25 -2.76 -7.92
CA LYS A 26 -2.10 -1.32 -8.19
C LYS A 26 -3.46 -0.64 -8.17
N ALA A 27 -3.53 0.54 -7.56
CA ALA A 27 -4.71 1.39 -7.53
C ALA A 27 -4.34 2.87 -7.70
N HIS A 28 -5.35 3.73 -7.79
CA HIS A 28 -5.18 5.19 -7.84
C HIS A 28 -5.87 5.84 -6.64
N LYS A 29 -5.18 6.79 -5.99
CA LYS A 29 -5.72 7.63 -4.91
C LYS A 29 -5.27 9.06 -5.15
N GLY A 30 -6.19 10.03 -5.15
CA GLY A 30 -5.81 11.45 -5.20
C GLY A 30 -4.92 11.85 -6.39
N GLY A 31 -4.94 11.10 -7.50
CA GLY A 31 -4.08 11.35 -8.67
C GLY A 31 -2.73 10.63 -8.68
N GLU A 32 -2.36 9.91 -7.61
CA GLU A 32 -1.15 9.08 -7.56
C GLU A 32 -1.45 7.59 -7.65
N GLU A 33 -0.49 6.83 -8.16
CA GLU A 33 -0.50 5.37 -8.11
C GLU A 33 -0.07 4.89 -6.73
N VAL A 34 -0.83 3.95 -6.19
CA VAL A 34 -0.59 3.28 -4.91
C VAL A 34 -0.57 1.77 -5.10
N ASP A 35 0.04 1.03 -4.18
CA ASP A 35 0.03 -0.44 -4.18
C ASP A 35 -0.57 -0.91 -2.86
N ILE A 36 -1.45 -1.92 -2.93
CA ILE A 36 -2.17 -2.41 -1.76
C ILE A 36 -2.02 -3.93 -1.73
N CYS A 37 -1.58 -4.47 -0.59
CA CYS A 37 -1.53 -5.93 -0.43
C CYS A 37 -2.95 -6.50 -0.40
N THR A 38 -3.14 -7.68 -0.97
CA THR A 38 -4.47 -8.32 -1.08
C THR A 38 -5.09 -8.62 0.29
N SER A 39 -4.27 -8.78 1.33
CA SER A 39 -4.74 -8.94 2.72
C SER A 39 -5.50 -7.73 3.25
N CYS A 40 -5.24 -6.52 2.72
CA CYS A 40 -5.95 -5.30 3.10
C CYS A 40 -7.20 -5.02 2.26
N MET A 41 -7.49 -5.82 1.23
CA MET A 41 -8.65 -5.60 0.36
C MET A 41 -10.01 -5.56 1.06
N PRO A 42 -10.31 -6.43 2.04
CA PRO A 42 -11.54 -6.32 2.80
C PRO A 42 -11.70 -4.95 3.46
N SER A 43 -10.64 -4.41 4.05
CA SER A 43 -10.64 -3.08 4.68
C SER A 43 -10.83 -1.97 3.66
N VAL A 44 -10.23 -2.08 2.47
CA VAL A 44 -10.40 -1.09 1.40
C VAL A 44 -11.85 -1.06 0.88
N ILE A 45 -12.45 -2.24 0.67
CA ILE A 45 -13.82 -2.37 0.16
C ILE A 45 -14.83 -1.83 1.20
N HIS A 46 -14.70 -2.22 2.47
CA HIS A 46 -15.63 -1.79 3.51
C HIS A 46 -15.39 -0.34 3.97
N GLY A 47 -14.15 0.13 3.93
CA GLY A 47 -13.75 1.49 4.29
C GLY A 47 -13.86 2.49 3.14
N SER A 48 -14.45 2.12 2.00
CA SER A 48 -14.61 2.97 0.81
C SER A 48 -13.30 3.62 0.34
N GLY A 49 -12.17 2.91 0.46
CA GLY A 49 -10.84 3.43 0.10
C GLY A 49 -10.28 4.53 1.02
N LEU A 50 -10.99 4.96 2.06
CA LEU A 50 -10.53 5.99 2.99
C LEU A 50 -9.33 5.53 3.82
N VAL A 51 -9.21 4.21 4.05
CA VAL A 51 -8.10 3.59 4.79
C VAL A 51 -6.79 3.52 4.00
N VAL A 52 -6.83 3.81 2.70
CA VAL A 52 -5.62 3.84 1.86
C VAL A 52 -4.92 5.18 2.06
N LYS A 53 -3.67 5.14 2.50
CA LYS A 53 -2.77 6.28 2.70
C LYS A 53 -2.17 6.75 1.38
N SER A 54 -1.85 8.04 1.30
CA SER A 54 -1.01 8.61 0.24
C SER A 54 0.40 8.02 0.28
N ASN A 55 1.18 8.21 -0.78
CA ASN A 55 2.57 7.75 -0.78
C ASN A 55 3.44 8.53 0.23
N ASP A 56 3.12 9.79 0.49
CA ASP A 56 3.85 10.60 1.47
C ASP A 56 3.57 10.15 2.91
N GLU A 57 2.30 9.88 3.25
CA GLU A 57 1.95 9.28 4.55
C GLU A 57 2.67 7.94 4.77
N VAL A 58 2.78 7.10 3.74
CA VAL A 58 3.50 5.82 3.83
C VAL A 58 5.00 6.01 4.04
N ARG A 59 5.61 6.99 3.35
CA ARG A 59 7.04 7.33 3.53
C ARG A 59 7.35 7.77 4.95
N GLU A 60 6.51 8.66 5.49
CA GLU A 60 6.61 9.12 6.88
C GLU A 60 6.52 7.96 7.88
N GLU A 61 5.59 7.01 7.67
CA GLU A 61 5.41 5.86 8.55
C GLU A 61 6.56 4.85 8.52
N ILE A 62 7.15 4.60 7.34
CA ILE A 62 8.24 3.62 7.19
C ILE A 62 9.63 4.22 7.42
N SER A 63 9.70 5.48 7.88
CA SER A 63 10.94 6.20 8.14
C SER A 63 11.85 6.30 6.91
N LEU A 64 11.26 6.60 5.74
CA LEU A 64 11.96 6.90 4.49
C LEU A 64 11.72 8.34 4.04
#